data_AF-A0A1N7IS08-F1
#
_entry.id   AF-A0A1N7IS08-F1
#
_cell.length_a   1.000
_cell.length_b   1.000
_cell.length_c   1.000
_cell.angle_alpha   90.00
_cell.angle_beta   90.00
_cell.angle_gamma   90.00
#
_symmetry.space_group_name_H-M   'P 1'
#
loop_
_entity.id
_entity.type
_entity.pdbx_description
1 polymer ?
#
loop_
_entity_poly.entity_id
_entity_poly.type
_entity_poly.pdbx_seq_one_letter_code
_entity_poly.pdbx_strand_id
1 'polypeptide(L)'
;MKNILLKSVILFVVMSGLNAQLANWSGRILNLSAGQLGMLPTVVFFGSLIIAVIGSVTILIFRRSYDSLWKMAVLFEILYLLMLLLSGINPFIYFIEATDNHLIDLMLYLNSIIVFLILYVFGLLYSKMMGANVKN
;
A
#
# COMPACT_ATOMS: atom_id res chain seq x y z
N MET A 1 6.73 -18.38 15.68
CA MET A 1 5.77 -17.30 16.03
C MET A 1 6.29 -15.91 15.69
N LYS A 2 7.43 -15.44 16.24
CA LYS A 2 7.93 -14.07 16.02
C LYS A 2 8.17 -13.72 14.54
N ASN A 3 8.67 -14.66 13.73
CA ASN A 3 9.17 -14.32 12.40
C ASN A 3 8.07 -13.94 11.38
N ILE A 4 6.88 -14.54 11.43
CA ILE A 4 5.79 -14.23 10.48
C ILE A 4 5.11 -12.91 10.83
N LEU A 5 4.76 -12.71 12.11
CA LEU A 5 4.15 -11.44 12.56
C LEU A 5 5.13 -10.27 12.43
N LEU A 6 6.41 -10.47 12.74
CA LEU A 6 7.40 -9.41 12.54
C LEU A 6 7.56 -9.07 11.06
N LYS A 7 7.62 -10.08 10.18
CA LYS A 7 7.65 -9.87 8.73
C LYS A 7 6.42 -9.13 8.23
N SER A 8 5.21 -9.49 8.69
CA SER A 8 3.98 -8.82 8.26
C SER A 8 3.94 -7.36 8.74
N VAL A 9 4.34 -7.09 9.99
CA VAL A 9 4.41 -5.72 10.51
C VAL A 9 5.40 -4.88 9.71
N ILE A 10 6.61 -5.39 9.46
CA ILE A 10 7.61 -4.69 8.64
C ILE A 10 7.05 -4.41 7.24
N LEU A 11 6.46 -5.42 6.60
CA LEU A 11 5.87 -5.29 5.27
C LEU A 11 4.79 -4.19 5.24
N PHE A 12 3.87 -4.20 6.19
CA PHE A 12 2.78 -3.22 6.24
C PHE A 12 3.28 -1.81 6.54
N VAL A 13 4.29 -1.65 7.39
CA VAL A 13 4.92 -0.34 7.64
C VAL A 13 5.57 0.19 6.37
N VAL A 14 6.28 -0.67 5.62
CA VAL A 14 6.88 -0.29 4.34
C VAL A 14 5.81 0.10 3.32
N MET A 15 4.74 -0.69 3.16
CA MET A 15 3.64 -0.35 2.26
C MET A 15 2.94 0.96 2.65
N SER A 16 2.76 1.19 3.95
CA SER A 16 2.17 2.41 4.50
C SER A 16 3.02 3.64 4.15
N GLY A 17 4.33 3.56 4.38
CA GLY A 17 5.27 4.62 4.05
C GLY A 17 5.35 4.91 2.56
N LEU A 18 5.40 3.87 1.72
CA LEU A 18 5.44 4.04 0.26
C LEU A 18 4.16 4.68 -0.28
N ASN A 19 2.98 4.25 0.20
CA ASN A 19 1.71 4.85 -0.21
C ASN A 19 1.63 6.33 0.20
N ALA A 20 2.03 6.67 1.43
CA ALA A 20 2.08 8.06 1.88
C ALA A 20 3.06 8.91 1.05
N GLN A 21 4.22 8.35 0.73
CA GLN A 21 5.23 9.05 -0.09
C GLN A 21 4.73 9.31 -1.52
N LEU A 22 4.09 8.32 -2.16
CA LEU A 22 3.51 8.49 -3.48
C LEU A 22 2.32 9.46 -3.47
N ALA A 23 1.51 9.47 -2.41
CA ALA A 23 0.44 10.44 -2.23
C ALA A 23 1.00 11.88 -2.13
N ASN A 24 2.09 12.09 -1.37
CA ASN A 24 2.79 13.38 -1.33
C ASN A 24 3.31 13.80 -2.71
N TRP A 25 3.92 12.88 -3.47
CA TRP A 25 4.38 13.17 -4.83
C TRP A 25 3.23 13.52 -5.77
N SER A 26 2.11 12.78 -5.69
CA SER A 26 0.91 13.06 -6.49
C SER A 26 0.36 14.44 -6.18
N GLY A 27 0.28 14.80 -4.90
CA GLY A 27 -0.14 16.14 -4.48
C GLY A 27 0.77 17.25 -5.00
N ARG A 28 2.10 17.01 -5.06
CA ARG A 28 3.07 17.97 -5.62
C ARG A 28 2.95 18.10 -7.13
N ILE A 29 2.75 17.00 -7.84
CA ILE A 29 2.53 16.99 -9.29
C ILE A 29 1.28 17.78 -9.66
N LEU A 30 0.22 17.66 -8.85
CA LEU A 30 -1.04 18.38 -9.04
C LEU A 30 -1.06 19.79 -8.42
N ASN A 31 0.07 20.28 -7.90
CA ASN A 31 0.18 21.60 -7.26
C ASN A 31 -0.91 21.88 -6.22
N LEU A 32 -1.25 20.87 -5.40
CA LEU A 32 -2.23 21.03 -4.33
C LEU A 32 -1.79 22.14 -3.36
N SER A 33 -2.77 22.79 -2.72
CA SER A 33 -2.48 23.82 -1.73
C SER A 33 -1.59 23.28 -0.60
N ALA A 34 -0.81 24.17 0.04
CA ALA A 34 0.12 23.77 1.11
C ALA A 34 -0.57 22.99 2.25
N GLY A 35 -1.84 23.33 2.57
CA GLY A 35 -2.64 22.58 3.55
C GLY A 35 -2.98 21.17 3.07
N GLN A 36 -3.40 21.02 1.82
CA GLN A 36 -3.70 19.71 1.23
C GLN A 36 -2.45 18.82 1.07
N LEU A 37 -1.29 19.43 0.74
CA LEU A 37 0.00 18.72 0.64
C LEU A 37 0.46 18.10 1.96
N GLY A 38 0.17 18.73 3.10
CA GLY A 38 0.45 18.16 4.41
C GLY A 38 -0.58 17.10 4.82
N MET A 39 -1.86 17.36 4.56
CA MET A 39 -2.95 16.50 4.99
C MET A 39 -3.02 15.17 4.23
N LEU A 40 -2.92 15.20 2.90
CA LEU A 40 -3.09 14.01 2.06
C LEU A 40 -2.16 12.83 2.44
N PRO A 41 -0.82 13.00 2.47
CA PRO A 41 0.07 11.90 2.83
C PRO A 41 -0.10 11.47 4.28
N THR A 42 -0.48 12.39 5.18
CA THR A 42 -0.76 12.09 6.59
C THR A 42 -1.98 11.20 6.73
N VAL A 43 -3.08 11.53 6.05
CA VAL A 43 -4.32 10.72 6.05
C VAL A 43 -4.05 9.35 5.45
N VAL A 44 -3.33 9.28 4.32
CA VAL A 44 -2.95 8.01 3.69
C VAL A 44 -2.11 7.16 4.66
N PHE A 45 -1.14 7.76 5.34
CA PHE A 45 -0.31 7.06 6.31
C PHE A 45 -1.12 6.50 7.48
N PHE A 46 -1.94 7.32 8.15
CA PHE A 46 -2.75 6.85 9.28
C PHE A 46 -3.80 5.82 8.86
N GLY A 47 -4.44 6.00 7.70
CA GLY A 47 -5.33 5.01 7.12
C GLY A 47 -4.63 3.67 6.89
N SER A 48 -3.42 3.70 6.33
CA SER A 48 -2.62 2.50 6.12
C SER A 48 -2.12 1.84 7.41
N LEU A 49 -1.92 2.59 8.50
CA LEU A 49 -1.62 2.01 9.81
C LEU A 49 -2.81 1.28 10.41
N ILE A 50 -4.03 1.79 10.24
CA ILE A 50 -5.25 1.08 10.66
C ILE A 50 -5.34 -0.26 9.90
N ILE A 51 -5.09 -0.23 8.59
CA ILE A 51 -5.02 -1.44 7.77
C ILE A 51 -3.92 -2.38 8.25
N ALA A 52 -2.74 -1.86 8.63
CA ALA A 52 -1.65 -2.67 9.15
C ALA A 52 -2.06 -3.42 10.44
N VAL A 53 -2.82 -2.77 11.33
CA VAL A 53 -3.36 -3.41 12.54
C VAL A 53 -4.37 -4.50 12.17
N ILE A 54 -5.37 -4.17 11.34
CA ILE A 54 -6.40 -5.12 10.91
C ILE A 54 -5.76 -6.33 10.22
N GLY A 55 -4.89 -6.09 9.24
CA GLY A 55 -4.18 -7.13 8.50
C GLY A 55 -3.31 -8.00 9.41
N SER A 56 -2.68 -7.41 10.43
CA SER A 56 -1.86 -8.18 11.39
C SER A 56 -2.73 -9.11 12.24
N VAL A 57 -3.92 -8.64 12.66
CA VAL A 57 -4.91 -9.47 13.37
C VAL A 57 -5.42 -10.59 12.45
N THR A 58 -5.74 -10.29 11.19
CA THR A 58 -6.16 -11.29 10.20
C THR A 58 -5.10 -12.37 10.00
N ILE A 59 -3.83 -11.99 9.85
CA ILE A 59 -2.71 -12.93 9.73
C ILE A 59 -2.56 -13.75 11.02
N LEU A 60 -2.75 -13.14 12.18
CA LEU A 60 -2.68 -13.81 13.48
C LEU A 60 -3.74 -14.92 13.60
N ILE A 61 -4.94 -14.71 13.07
CA ILE A 61 -6.03 -15.69 13.06
C ILE A 61 -5.78 -16.77 12.01
N PHE A 62 -5.45 -16.38 10.77
CA PHE A 62 -5.34 -17.28 9.62
C PHE A 62 -3.89 -17.61 9.23
N ARG A 63 -3.03 -17.86 10.23
CA ARG A 63 -1.56 -17.97 10.06
C ARG A 63 -1.12 -18.93 8.96
N ARG A 64 -1.80 -20.06 8.80
CA ARG A 64 -1.46 -21.09 7.80
C ARG A 64 -1.70 -20.60 6.37
N SER A 65 -2.65 -19.69 6.18
CA SER A 65 -2.96 -19.12 4.86
C SER A 65 -1.94 -18.07 4.44
N TYR A 66 -1.29 -17.38 5.40
CA TYR A 66 -0.34 -16.29 5.17
C TYR A 66 1.10 -16.71 5.46
N ASP A 67 1.55 -17.75 4.78
CA ASP A 67 2.90 -18.32 4.87
C ASP A 67 3.97 -17.55 4.07
N SER A 68 3.56 -16.69 3.15
CA SER A 68 4.43 -15.98 2.20
C SER A 68 4.17 -14.47 2.21
N LEU A 69 5.24 -13.70 1.99
CA LEU A 69 5.18 -12.23 1.93
C LEU A 69 4.20 -11.72 0.88
N TRP A 70 4.09 -12.42 -0.25
CA TRP A 70 3.16 -12.07 -1.32
C TRP A 70 1.71 -12.09 -0.86
N LYS A 71 1.28 -13.15 -0.16
CA LYS A 71 -0.10 -13.24 0.36
C LYS A 71 -0.40 -12.15 1.37
N MET A 72 0.60 -11.74 2.15
CA MET A 72 0.46 -10.60 3.08
C MET A 72 0.34 -9.27 2.32
N ALA A 73 1.15 -9.05 1.29
CA ALA A 73 1.07 -7.84 0.46
C ALA A 73 -0.29 -7.73 -0.25
N VAL A 74 -0.81 -8.84 -0.77
CA VAL A 74 -2.15 -8.92 -1.37
C VAL A 74 -3.23 -8.59 -0.35
N LEU A 75 -3.12 -9.09 0.89
CA LEU A 75 -4.06 -8.74 1.95
C LEU A 75 -4.06 -7.23 2.24
N PHE A 76 -2.88 -6.63 2.36
CA PHE A 76 -2.76 -5.19 2.57
C PHE A 76 -3.40 -4.41 1.42
N GLU A 77 -3.12 -4.79 0.18
CA GLU A 77 -3.66 -4.15 -1.02
C GLU A 77 -5.19 -4.21 -1.04
N ILE A 78 -5.78 -5.39 -0.79
CA ILE A 78 -7.24 -5.57 -0.73
C ILE A 78 -7.85 -4.66 0.34
N LEU A 79 -7.26 -4.63 1.54
CA LEU A 79 -7.74 -3.79 2.64
C LEU A 79 -7.58 -2.29 2.34
N TYR A 80 -6.51 -1.90 1.66
CA TYR A 80 -6.26 -0.51 1.27
C TYR A 80 -7.26 -0.03 0.22
N LEU A 81 -7.47 -0.81 -0.84
CA LEU A 81 -8.47 -0.50 -1.86
C LEU A 81 -9.89 -0.45 -1.27
N LEU A 82 -10.20 -1.37 -0.34
CA LEU A 82 -11.47 -1.34 0.38
C LEU A 82 -11.61 -0.06 1.23
N MET A 83 -10.55 0.37 1.91
CA MET A 83 -10.56 1.61 2.69
C MET A 83 -10.80 2.84 1.80
N LEU A 84 -10.14 2.94 0.65
CA LEU A 84 -10.35 4.03 -0.31
C LEU A 84 -11.81 4.07 -0.77
N LEU A 85 -12.37 2.91 -1.14
CA LEU A 85 -13.76 2.78 -1.57
C LEU A 85 -14.74 3.18 -0.46
N LEU A 86 -14.53 2.71 0.77
CA LEU A 86 -15.37 3.05 1.93
C LEU A 86 -15.25 4.53 2.33
N SER A 87 -14.13 5.17 2.00
CA SER A 87 -13.90 6.60 2.23
C SER A 87 -14.54 7.48 1.16
N GLY A 88 -15.25 6.88 0.19
CA GLY A 88 -15.93 7.59 -0.90
C GLY A 88 -15.00 8.03 -2.04
N ILE A 89 -13.74 7.59 -2.04
CA ILE A 89 -12.77 7.91 -3.08
C ILE A 89 -13.08 7.02 -4.29
N ASN A 90 -13.67 7.61 -5.33
CA ASN A 90 -14.05 6.90 -6.55
C ASN A 90 -13.04 7.21 -7.67
N PRO A 91 -12.24 6.24 -8.14
CA PRO A 91 -11.23 6.50 -9.17
C PRO A 91 -11.84 6.77 -10.56
N PHE A 92 -13.10 6.37 -10.80
CA PHE A 92 -13.73 6.50 -12.10
C PHE A 92 -14.38 7.85 -12.33
N ILE A 93 -14.60 8.64 -11.27
CA ILE A 93 -15.28 9.93 -11.38
C ILE A 93 -14.49 10.92 -12.26
N TYR A 94 -13.16 10.80 -12.27
CA TYR A 94 -12.29 11.60 -13.15
C TYR A 94 -12.61 11.47 -14.65
N PHE A 95 -13.07 10.30 -15.09
CA PHE A 95 -13.43 10.08 -16.51
C PHE A 95 -14.78 10.69 -16.88
N ILE A 96 -15.59 11.08 -15.89
CA ILE A 96 -16.86 11.78 -16.08
C ILE A 96 -16.63 13.29 -15.91
N GLU A 97 -15.92 13.67 -14.85
CA GLU A 97 -15.62 15.04 -14.48
C GLU A 97 -14.12 15.22 -14.24
N ALA A 98 -13.42 15.73 -15.25
CA ALA A 98 -11.97 15.87 -15.22
C ALA A 98 -11.54 17.12 -14.42
N THR A 99 -11.47 16.96 -13.09
CA THR A 99 -10.92 17.98 -12.17
C THR A 99 -9.68 17.45 -11.45
N ASP A 100 -8.83 18.35 -10.94
CA ASP A 100 -7.63 17.98 -10.18
C ASP A 100 -7.97 17.19 -8.90
N ASN A 101 -9.11 17.49 -8.28
CA ASN A 101 -9.62 16.75 -7.12
C ASN A 101 -10.00 15.31 -7.47
N HIS A 102 -10.55 15.07 -8.67
CA HIS A 102 -10.87 13.72 -9.11
C HIS A 102 -9.65 12.99 -9.66
N LEU A 103 -8.67 13.72 -10.18
CA LEU A 103 -7.39 13.15 -10.61
C LEU A 103 -6.59 12.62 -9.41
N ILE A 104 -6.61 13.31 -8.26
CA ILE A 104 -5.93 12.81 -7.06
C ILE A 104 -6.58 11.51 -6.56
N ASP A 105 -7.90 11.37 -6.65
CA ASP A 105 -8.61 10.13 -6.32
C ASP A 105 -8.10 8.97 -7.17
N LEU A 106 -8.01 9.15 -8.50
CA LEU A 106 -7.43 8.16 -9.40
C LEU A 106 -5.95 7.87 -9.06
N MET A 107 -5.17 8.90 -8.77
CA MET A 107 -3.74 8.75 -8.43
C MET A 107 -3.55 7.91 -7.16
N LEU A 108 -4.41 8.01 -6.14
CA LEU A 108 -4.31 7.18 -4.93
C LEU A 108 -4.44 5.69 -5.24
N TYR A 109 -5.35 5.29 -6.13
CA TYR A 109 -5.49 3.91 -6.57
C TYR A 109 -4.28 3.45 -7.40
N LEU A 110 -3.81 4.29 -8.33
CA LEU A 110 -2.62 3.99 -9.13
C LEU A 110 -1.36 3.85 -8.25
N ASN A 111 -1.21 4.71 -7.25
CA ASN A 111 -0.13 4.65 -6.28
C ASN A 111 -0.11 3.32 -5.54
N SER A 112 -1.27 2.86 -5.07
CA SER A 112 -1.40 1.56 -4.40
C SER A 112 -0.90 0.41 -5.26
N ILE A 113 -1.35 0.37 -6.53
CA ILE A 113 -0.90 -0.62 -7.51
C ILE A 113 0.62 -0.54 -7.72
N ILE A 114 1.18 0.66 -7.81
CA ILE A 114 2.63 0.87 -7.94
C ILE A 114 3.37 0.33 -6.71
N VAL A 115 2.90 0.63 -5.48
CA VAL A 115 3.50 0.10 -4.24
C VAL A 115 3.49 -1.42 -4.23
N PHE A 116 2.35 -2.03 -4.60
CA PHE A 116 2.21 -3.47 -4.69
C PHE A 116 3.19 -4.09 -5.70
N LEU A 117 3.32 -3.50 -6.89
CA LEU A 117 4.27 -3.94 -7.92
C LEU A 117 5.73 -3.79 -7.47
N ILE A 118 6.08 -2.69 -6.80
CA ILE A 118 7.42 -2.49 -6.23
C ILE A 118 7.74 -3.64 -5.28
N LEU A 119 6.85 -3.96 -4.34
CA LEU A 119 7.07 -5.05 -3.41
C LEU A 119 7.09 -6.43 -4.08
N TYR A 120 6.30 -6.62 -5.13
CA TYR A 120 6.36 -7.84 -5.92
C TYR A 120 7.76 -8.06 -6.49
N VAL A 121 8.27 -7.04 -7.19
CA VAL A 121 9.57 -7.09 -7.86
C VAL A 121 10.69 -7.29 -6.85
N PHE A 122 10.66 -6.58 -5.71
CA PHE A 122 11.62 -6.80 -4.63
C PHE A 122 11.55 -8.24 -4.08
N GLY A 123 10.36 -8.78 -3.90
CA GLY A 123 10.16 -10.17 -3.47
C GLY A 123 10.78 -11.18 -4.46
N LEU A 124 10.58 -10.97 -5.76
CA LEU A 124 11.16 -11.79 -6.83
C LEU A 124 12.69 -11.71 -6.85
N LEU A 125 13.25 -10.49 -6.79
CA LEU A 125 14.70 -10.27 -6.78
C LEU A 125 15.35 -10.93 -5.56
N TYR A 126 14.76 -10.75 -4.38
CA TYR A 126 15.25 -11.34 -3.15
C TYR A 126 15.26 -12.88 -3.20
N SER A 127 14.18 -13.49 -3.70
CA SER A 127 14.10 -14.94 -3.89
C SER A 127 15.16 -15.45 -4.87
N LYS A 128 15.38 -14.74 -5.98
CA LYS A 128 16.36 -15.12 -7.00
C LYS A 128 17.80 -15.04 -6.49
N MET A 129 18.15 -13.97 -5.76
CA MET A 129 19.49 -13.81 -5.18
C MET A 129 19.82 -14.90 -4.16
N MET A 130 18.86 -15.28 -3.32
CA MET A 130 19.08 -16.29 -2.29
C MET A 130 19.14 -17.70 -2.85
N GLY A 131 18.33 -18.00 -3.89
CA GLY A 131 18.40 -19.27 -4.61
C GLY A 131 19.70 -19.46 -5.40
N ALA A 132 20.34 -18.37 -5.84
CA ALA A 132 21.64 -18.42 -6.51
C ALA A 132 22.79 -18.78 -5.55
N ASN A 133 22.71 -18.37 -4.27
CA ASN A 133 23.76 -18.64 -3.27
C ASN A 133 23.74 -20.08 -2.72
N VAL A 134 22.67 -20.86 -2.92
CA VAL A 134 22.58 -22.26 -2.44
C VAL A 134 23.19 -23.25 -3.45
N LYS A 135 23.55 -22.79 -4.66
CA LYS A 135 24.10 -23.62 -5.74
C LYS A 135 25.63 -23.65 -5.84
N ASN A 136 26.36 -23.08 -4.89
CA ASN A 136 27.83 -23.16 -4.83
C ASN A 136 28.30 -24.01 -3.65
#